data_AF-A0A818BTY0-F1
#
_entry.id   AF-A0A818BTY0-F1
#
_cell.length_a   1.000
_cell.length_b   1.000
_cell.length_c   1.000
_cell.angle_alpha   90.00
_cell.angle_beta   90.00
_cell.angle_gamma   90.00
#
_symmetry.space_group_name_H-M   'P 1'
#
loop_
_entity.id
_entity.type
_entity.pdbx_description
1 polymer ?
#
loop_
_entity_poly.entity_id
_entity_poly.type
_entity_poly.pdbx_seq_one_letter_code
_entity_poly.pdbx_strand_id
1 'polypeptide(L)'
;MRLKQGAVAFHQRKLDGMKNAIKFNLSKVRQKAQFWKQYEKTLIQLINAKSSEYATMFNDYMGQKMSSLTEQCISNDLTSIKTEIHNQTNNFMKDNNLLLKEIESLKFQALEEFIQQNITIQRNHLEKKPTPKAISTLEKFIEKVQVELLNESHR
;
A
#
# COMPACT_ATOMS: atom_id res chain seq x y z
N MET A 1 8.81 22.30 24.51
CA MET A 1 8.03 21.11 24.08
C MET A 1 6.74 21.42 23.30
N ARG A 2 5.87 22.35 23.74
CA ARG A 2 4.56 22.61 23.08
C ARG A 2 4.64 22.99 21.59
N LEU A 3 5.66 23.76 21.18
CA LEU A 3 5.81 24.17 19.78
C LEU A 3 6.19 23.01 18.84
N LYS A 4 7.08 22.10 19.28
CA LYS A 4 7.38 20.85 18.55
C LYS A 4 6.12 20.01 18.37
N GLN A 5 5.36 19.82 19.45
CA GLN A 5 4.09 19.07 19.39
C GLN A 5 3.09 19.70 18.42
N GLY A 6 3.03 21.03 18.37
CA GLY A 6 2.20 21.76 17.39
C GLY A 6 2.60 21.49 15.93
N ALA A 7 3.91 21.48 15.64
CA ALA A 7 4.43 21.17 14.30
C ALA A 7 4.12 19.72 13.89
N VAL A 8 4.35 18.76 14.80
CA VAL A 8 4.04 17.33 14.60
C VAL A 8 2.54 17.14 14.33
N ALA A 9 1.67 17.72 15.15
CA ALA A 9 0.23 17.63 14.99
C ALA A 9 -0.26 18.29 13.68
N PHE A 10 0.40 19.36 13.24
CA PHE A 10 0.11 19.96 11.95
C PHE A 10 0.50 19.05 10.78
N HIS A 11 1.70 18.47 10.80
CA HIS A 11 2.14 17.54 9.77
C HIS A 11 1.25 16.29 9.70
N GLN A 12 0.89 15.72 10.85
CA GLN A 12 -0.01 14.56 10.92
C GLN A 12 -1.37 14.86 10.28
N ARG A 13 -1.97 16.04 10.56
CA ARG A 13 -3.22 16.46 9.92
C ARG A 13 -3.11 16.56 8.40
N LYS A 14 -1.94 16.98 7.88
CA LYS A 14 -1.69 17.01 6.43
C LYS A 14 -1.64 15.61 5.84
N LEU A 15 -0.91 14.69 6.48
CA LEU A 15 -0.86 13.29 6.07
C LEU A 15 -2.26 12.66 6.08
N ASP A 16 -3.02 12.85 7.15
CA ASP A 16 -4.38 12.31 7.27
C ASP A 16 -5.32 12.87 6.20
N GLY A 17 -5.21 14.16 5.89
CA GLY A 17 -5.96 14.78 4.77
C GLY A 17 -5.68 14.10 3.43
N MET A 18 -4.41 13.82 3.14
CA MET A 18 -4.02 13.10 1.91
C MET A 18 -4.57 11.67 1.90
N LYS A 19 -4.44 10.93 3.01
CA LYS A 19 -4.96 9.56 3.13
C LYS A 19 -6.47 9.50 2.93
N ASN A 20 -7.20 10.46 3.51
CA ASN A 20 -8.65 10.52 3.39
C ASN A 20 -9.09 10.86 1.96
N ALA A 21 -8.38 11.75 1.27
CA ALA A 21 -8.64 12.02 -0.14
C ALA A 21 -8.44 10.78 -1.02
N ILE A 22 -7.41 9.98 -0.76
CA ILE A 22 -7.16 8.72 -1.48
C ILE A 22 -8.28 7.72 -1.21
N LYS A 23 -8.61 7.48 0.06
CA LYS A 23 -9.72 6.57 0.45
C LYS A 23 -11.04 6.99 -0.19
N PHE A 24 -11.33 8.27 -0.19
CA PHE A 24 -12.52 8.80 -0.84
C PHE A 24 -12.51 8.52 -2.35
N ASN A 25 -11.40 8.74 -3.04
CA ASN A 25 -11.28 8.42 -4.46
C ASN A 25 -11.40 6.91 -4.75
N LEU A 26 -10.84 6.05 -3.91
CA LEU A 26 -10.99 4.60 -4.02
C LEU A 26 -12.46 4.17 -3.84
N SER A 27 -13.19 4.77 -2.89
CA SER A 27 -14.61 4.47 -2.64
C SER A 27 -15.54 4.82 -3.80
N LYS A 28 -15.13 5.75 -4.69
CA LYS A 28 -15.91 6.10 -5.89
C LYS A 28 -15.86 5.02 -6.96
N VAL A 29 -14.85 4.14 -6.92
CA VAL A 29 -14.75 3.00 -7.83
C VAL A 29 -15.73 1.94 -7.35
N ARG A 30 -16.96 1.98 -7.88
CA ARG A 30 -18.01 0.97 -7.64
C ARG A 30 -17.63 -0.34 -8.33
N GLN A 31 -16.77 -1.14 -7.72
CA GLN A 31 -16.57 -2.53 -8.13
C GLN A 31 -17.09 -3.47 -7.04
N LYS A 32 -18.08 -4.29 -7.42
CA LYS A 32 -18.69 -5.33 -6.55
C LYS A 32 -17.81 -6.57 -6.40
N ALA A 33 -16.66 -6.64 -7.08
CA ALA A 33 -15.78 -7.80 -7.06
C ALA A 33 -14.98 -7.86 -5.76
N GLN A 34 -14.99 -9.02 -5.10
CA GLN A 34 -14.22 -9.30 -3.88
C GLN A 34 -12.71 -9.03 -4.08
N PHE A 35 -12.21 -9.25 -5.30
CA PHE A 35 -10.84 -8.94 -5.72
C PHE A 35 -10.46 -7.47 -5.58
N TRP A 36 -11.37 -6.55 -5.91
CA TRP A 36 -11.14 -5.11 -5.77
C TRP A 36 -10.96 -4.71 -4.30
N LYS A 37 -11.75 -5.31 -3.41
CA LYS A 37 -11.61 -5.09 -1.95
C LYS A 37 -10.25 -5.54 -1.42
N GLN A 38 -9.69 -6.62 -1.98
CA GLN A 38 -8.38 -7.13 -1.59
C GLN A 38 -7.25 -6.21 -2.06
N TYR A 39 -7.33 -5.74 -3.31
CA TYR A 39 -6.43 -4.71 -3.83
C TYR A 39 -6.50 -3.42 -2.98
N GLU A 40 -7.72 -2.93 -2.72
CA GLU A 40 -7.94 -1.72 -1.91
C GLU A 40 -7.33 -1.86 -0.51
N LYS A 41 -7.54 -3.01 0.14
CA LYS A 41 -6.95 -3.31 1.45
C LYS A 41 -5.42 -3.23 1.41
N THR A 42 -4.81 -3.84 0.39
CA THR A 42 -3.35 -3.87 0.20
C THR A 42 -2.82 -2.44 -0.01
N LEU A 43 -3.46 -1.67 -0.89
CA LEU A 43 -3.10 -0.29 -1.16
C LEU A 43 -3.22 0.60 0.10
N ILE A 44 -4.28 0.44 0.88
CA ILE A 44 -4.47 1.18 2.14
C ILE A 44 -3.36 0.82 3.15
N GLN A 45 -2.95 -0.45 3.23
CA GLN A 45 -1.84 -0.87 4.09
C GLN A 45 -0.52 -0.23 3.68
N LEU A 46 -0.19 -0.23 2.39
CA LEU A 46 1.02 0.41 1.86
C LEU A 46 1.03 1.92 2.12
N ILE A 47 -0.09 2.61 1.89
CA ILE A 47 -0.24 4.04 2.21
C ILE A 47 -0.06 4.30 3.70
N ASN A 48 -0.61 3.44 4.57
CA ASN A 48 -0.45 3.58 6.02
C ASN A 48 1.01 3.43 6.45
N ALA A 49 1.71 2.42 5.93
CA ALA A 49 3.12 2.19 6.21
C ALA A 49 3.96 3.40 5.78
N LYS A 50 3.77 3.88 4.54
CA LYS A 50 4.51 5.03 4.02
C LYS A 50 4.21 6.32 4.79
N SER A 51 2.96 6.53 5.19
CA SER A 51 2.60 7.66 6.05
C SER A 51 3.31 7.61 7.40
N SER A 52 3.46 6.41 7.98
CA SER A 52 4.19 6.23 9.24
C SER A 52 5.67 6.53 9.08
N GLU A 53 6.28 6.12 7.97
CA GLU A 53 7.67 6.45 7.64
C GLU A 53 7.88 7.97 7.57
N TYR A 54 7.00 8.69 6.85
CA TYR A 54 7.06 10.15 6.79
C TYR A 54 6.88 10.83 8.15
N ALA A 55 5.99 10.32 9.00
CA ALA A 55 5.79 10.84 10.34
C ALA A 55 7.05 10.66 11.21
N THR A 56 7.74 9.52 11.09
CA THR A 56 9.01 9.27 11.77
C THR A 56 10.10 10.21 11.25
N MET A 57 10.28 10.30 9.93
CA MET A 57 11.26 11.20 9.32
C MET A 57 11.06 12.66 9.76
N PHE A 58 9.81 13.13 9.81
CA PHE A 58 9.51 14.48 10.28
C PHE A 58 9.83 14.68 11.77
N ASN A 59 9.50 13.69 12.61
CA ASN A 59 9.81 13.74 14.03
C ASN A 59 11.32 13.80 14.30
N ASP A 60 12.10 13.03 13.53
CA ASP A 60 13.56 13.00 13.62
C ASP A 60 14.16 14.32 13.13
N TYR A 61 13.70 14.81 11.97
CA TYR A 61 14.08 16.10 11.43
C TYR A 61 13.83 17.24 12.43
N MET A 62 12.60 17.32 12.96
CA MET A 62 12.26 18.32 13.97
C MET A 62 13.04 18.12 15.26
N GLY A 63 13.35 16.88 15.64
CA GLY A 63 14.21 16.57 16.78
C GLY A 63 15.58 17.23 16.63
N GLN A 64 16.25 17.02 15.49
CA GLN A 64 17.56 17.60 15.20
C GLN A 64 17.50 19.13 15.12
N LYS A 65 16.51 19.69 14.44
CA LYS A 65 16.35 21.15 14.33
C LYS A 65 16.07 21.81 15.67
N MET A 66 15.29 21.19 16.56
CA MET A 66 15.02 21.79 17.86
C MET A 66 16.28 21.94 18.73
N SER A 67 17.27 21.04 18.63
CA SER A 67 18.54 21.20 19.34
C SER A 67 19.28 22.47 18.87
N SER A 68 19.42 22.63 17.56
CA SER A 68 20.06 23.83 16.97
C SER A 68 19.30 25.13 17.30
N LEU A 69 17.97 25.10 17.27
CA LEU A 69 17.15 26.26 17.65
C LEU A 69 17.26 26.60 19.14
N THR A 70 17.52 25.62 20.00
CA THR A 70 17.74 25.87 21.43
C THR A 70 19.05 26.63 21.64
N GLU A 71 20.12 26.23 20.96
CA GLU A 71 21.43 26.90 21.02
C GLU A 71 21.36 28.35 20.49
N GLN A 72 20.69 28.55 19.35
CA GLN A 72 20.48 29.90 18.78
C GLN A 72 19.62 30.79 19.69
N CYS A 73 18.66 30.21 20.41
CA CYS A 73 17.84 30.96 21.35
C CYS A 73 18.65 31.38 22.58
N ILE A 74 19.52 30.52 23.09
CA ILE A 74 20.43 30.84 24.21
C ILE A 74 21.41 31.95 23.80
N SER A 75 21.89 31.91 22.56
CA SER A 75 22.82 32.90 21.99
C SER A 75 22.14 34.22 21.59
N ASN A 76 20.82 34.31 21.75
CA ASN A 76 19.99 35.47 21.39
C ASN A 76 20.00 35.83 19.88
N ASP A 77 20.33 34.85 19.03
CA ASP A 77 20.43 35.00 17.58
C ASP A 77 19.09 34.76 16.85
N LEU A 78 18.02 34.42 17.59
CA LEU A 78 16.69 34.14 17.03
C LEU A 78 15.74 35.33 17.18
N THR A 79 15.20 35.79 16.05
CA THR A 79 14.14 36.81 16.03
C THR A 79 12.80 36.28 16.54
N SER A 80 12.48 34.99 16.29
CA SER A 80 11.29 34.32 16.82
C SER A 80 11.36 32.80 16.62
N ILE A 81 11.39 32.04 17.72
CA ILE A 81 11.36 30.56 17.71
C ILE A 81 10.12 30.02 16.97
N LYS A 82 8.97 30.67 17.13
CA LYS A 82 7.72 30.22 16.52
C LYS A 82 7.78 30.33 15.00
N THR A 83 8.31 31.44 14.50
CA THR A 83 8.50 31.67 13.07
C THR A 83 9.47 30.64 12.50
N GLU A 84 10.56 30.37 13.22
CA GLU A 84 11.57 29.45 12.73
C GLU A 84 11.08 28.00 12.69
N ILE A 85 10.35 27.53 13.70
CA ILE A 85 9.70 26.21 13.66
C ILE A 85 8.72 26.09 12.49
N HIS A 86 7.98 27.17 12.19
CA HIS A 86 7.08 27.20 11.05
C HIS A 86 7.83 27.10 9.71
N ASN A 87 8.94 27.85 9.57
CA ASN A 87 9.81 27.78 8.40
C ASN A 87 10.39 26.37 8.21
N GLN A 88 10.93 25.77 9.27
CA GLN A 88 11.48 24.42 9.21
C GLN A 88 10.41 23.37 8.83
N THR A 89 9.18 23.52 9.35
CA THR A 89 8.05 22.66 8.96
C THR A 89 7.71 22.80 7.48
N ASN A 90 7.66 24.04 6.96
CA ASN A 90 7.36 24.30 5.56
C ASN A 90 8.48 23.82 4.64
N ASN A 91 9.75 23.99 5.03
CA ASN A 91 10.91 23.51 4.27
C ASN A 91 10.87 22.00 4.16
N PHE A 92 10.67 21.29 5.28
CA PHE A 92 10.51 19.84 5.24
C PHE A 92 9.39 19.41 4.30
N MET A 93 8.22 20.05 4.36
CA MET A 93 7.10 19.70 3.47
C MET A 93 7.37 20.01 2.00
N LYS A 94 8.13 21.06 1.67
CA LYS A 94 8.53 21.37 0.29
C LYS A 94 9.50 20.34 -0.25
N ASP A 95 10.52 20.03 0.54
CA ASP A 95 11.59 19.09 0.17
C ASP A 95 11.06 17.65 0.10
N ASN A 96 10.08 17.33 0.95
CA ASN A 96 9.50 15.99 1.11
C ASN A 96 8.03 15.92 0.66
N ASN A 97 7.66 16.65 -0.41
CA ASN A 97 6.33 16.61 -1.02
C ASN A 97 6.06 15.26 -1.73
N LEU A 98 6.13 14.16 -0.97
CA LEU A 98 6.48 12.85 -1.48
C LEU A 98 5.32 11.86 -1.47
N LEU A 99 4.43 11.88 -0.46
CA LEU A 99 3.36 10.88 -0.39
C LEU A 99 2.51 10.90 -1.68
N LEU A 100 2.12 12.08 -2.17
CA LEU A 100 1.34 12.21 -3.41
C LEU A 100 2.11 11.74 -4.66
N LYS A 101 3.43 11.94 -4.70
CA LYS A 101 4.28 11.50 -5.82
C LYS A 101 4.48 9.98 -5.81
N GLU A 102 4.51 9.39 -4.62
CA GLU A 102 4.71 7.95 -4.45
C GLU A 102 3.41 7.15 -4.58
N ILE A 103 2.23 7.78 -4.53
CA ILE A 103 0.94 7.08 -4.68
C ILE A 103 0.89 6.20 -5.92
N GLU A 104 1.37 6.67 -7.07
CA GLU A 104 1.37 5.85 -8.28
C GLU A 104 2.26 4.60 -8.10
N SER A 105 3.44 4.76 -7.52
CA SER A 105 4.31 3.63 -7.19
C SER A 105 3.63 2.66 -6.22
N LEU A 106 2.92 3.16 -5.20
CA LEU A 106 2.20 2.34 -4.23
C LEU A 106 1.01 1.61 -4.87
N LYS A 107 0.35 2.20 -5.88
CA LYS A 107 -0.69 1.51 -6.67
C LYS A 107 -0.10 0.36 -7.47
N PHE A 108 1.03 0.56 -8.15
CA PHE A 108 1.72 -0.50 -8.88
C PHE A 108 2.15 -1.62 -7.95
N GLN A 109 2.76 -1.29 -6.81
CA GLN A 109 3.14 -2.28 -5.81
C GLN A 109 1.93 -3.06 -5.28
N ALA A 110 0.83 -2.38 -4.95
CA ALA A 110 -0.40 -3.04 -4.53
C ALA A 110 -0.97 -3.99 -5.60
N LEU A 111 -0.82 -3.63 -6.88
CA LEU A 111 -1.24 -4.45 -8.00
C LEU A 111 -0.35 -5.69 -8.16
N GLU A 112 0.96 -5.54 -8.04
CA GLU A 112 1.90 -6.67 -8.06
C GLU A 112 1.64 -7.65 -6.91
N GLU A 113 1.49 -7.15 -5.68
CA GLU A 113 1.17 -7.97 -4.52
C GLU A 113 -0.17 -8.70 -4.69
N PHE A 114 -1.18 -8.00 -5.24
CA PHE A 114 -2.46 -8.61 -5.57
C PHE A 114 -2.32 -9.73 -6.61
N ILE A 115 -1.56 -9.50 -7.70
CA ILE A 115 -1.32 -10.51 -8.74
C ILE A 115 -0.60 -11.72 -8.15
N GLN A 116 0.46 -11.51 -7.38
CA GLN A 116 1.21 -12.59 -6.74
C GLN A 116 0.33 -13.45 -5.83
N GLN A 117 -0.52 -12.83 -5.01
CA GLN A 117 -1.45 -13.55 -4.13
C GLN A 117 -2.44 -14.39 -4.93
N ASN A 118 -3.00 -13.85 -6.02
CA ASN A 118 -3.99 -14.57 -6.84
C ASN A 118 -3.37 -15.67 -7.69
N ILE A 119 -2.18 -15.45 -8.27
CA ILE A 119 -1.43 -16.50 -8.99
C ILE A 119 -1.06 -17.65 -8.03
N THR A 120 -0.63 -17.32 -6.82
CA THR A 120 -0.30 -18.33 -5.79
C THR A 120 -1.54 -19.15 -5.41
N ILE A 121 -2.70 -18.52 -5.23
CA ILE A 121 -3.96 -19.21 -4.96
C ILE A 121 -4.35 -20.14 -6.11
N GLN A 122 -4.22 -19.69 -7.37
CA GLN A 122 -4.52 -20.52 -8.53
C GLN A 122 -3.55 -21.70 -8.67
N ARG A 123 -2.25 -21.50 -8.43
CA ARG A 123 -1.26 -22.58 -8.39
C ARG A 123 -1.60 -23.62 -7.32
N ASN A 124 -1.92 -23.17 -6.10
CA ASN A 124 -2.33 -24.07 -5.02
C ASN A 124 -3.63 -24.83 -5.33
N HIS A 125 -4.53 -24.25 -6.14
CA HIS A 125 -5.73 -24.94 -6.61
C HIS A 125 -5.43 -26.00 -7.68
N LEU A 126 -4.46 -25.74 -8.56
CA LEU A 126 -4.00 -26.70 -9.57
C LEU A 126 -3.16 -27.84 -8.99
N GLU A 127 -2.46 -27.60 -7.89
CA GLU A 127 -1.69 -28.63 -7.16
C GLU A 127 -2.55 -29.55 -6.29
N LYS A 128 -3.87 -29.28 -6.17
CA LYS A 128 -4.77 -30.21 -5.49
C LYS A 128 -4.82 -31.52 -6.27
N LYS A 129 -4.49 -32.63 -5.59
CA LYS A 129 -4.67 -33.98 -6.16
C LYS A 129 -6.09 -34.10 -6.74
N PRO A 130 -6.23 -34.64 -7.97
CA PRO A 130 -7.53 -34.79 -8.59
C PRO A 130 -8.44 -35.62 -7.68
N THR A 131 -9.70 -35.21 -7.58
CA THR A 131 -10.68 -35.93 -6.74
C THR A 131 -10.93 -37.33 -7.34
N PRO A 132 -11.28 -38.34 -6.52
CA PRO A 132 -11.63 -39.68 -7.03
C PRO A 132 -12.72 -39.64 -8.10
N LYS A 133 -13.67 -38.71 -7.97
CA LYS A 133 -14.73 -38.48 -8.98
C LYS A 133 -14.18 -37.93 -10.29
N ALA A 134 -13.24 -36.98 -10.24
CA ALA A 134 -12.60 -36.44 -11.44
C ALA A 134 -11.76 -37.52 -12.15
N ILE A 135 -11.03 -38.35 -11.39
CA ILE A 135 -10.28 -39.52 -11.91
C ILE A 135 -11.25 -40.49 -12.60
N SER A 136 -12.32 -40.90 -11.93
CA SER A 136 -13.31 -41.84 -12.49
C SER A 136 -13.99 -41.31 -13.76
N THR A 137 -14.29 -40.02 -13.82
CA THR A 137 -14.84 -39.41 -15.05
C THR A 137 -13.83 -39.45 -16.20
N LEU A 138 -12.55 -39.21 -15.92
CA LEU A 138 -11.46 -39.28 -16.90
C LEU A 138 -11.23 -40.70 -17.40
N GLU A 139 -11.24 -41.69 -16.51
CA GLU A 139 -11.14 -43.11 -16.86
C GLU A 139 -12.28 -43.54 -17.79
N LYS A 140 -13.52 -43.18 -17.44
CA LYS A 140 -14.69 -43.45 -18.29
C LYS A 140 -14.63 -42.76 -19.65
N PHE A 141 -14.09 -41.54 -19.69
CA PHE A 141 -13.89 -40.84 -20.95
C PHE A 141 -12.86 -41.55 -21.83
N ILE A 142 -11.73 -41.97 -21.24
CA ILE A 142 -10.69 -42.73 -21.94
C ILE A 142 -11.23 -44.06 -22.45
N GLU A 143 -11.95 -44.83 -21.63
CA GLU A 143 -12.60 -46.08 -22.05
C GLU A 143 -13.54 -45.85 -23.24
N LYS A 144 -14.37 -44.79 -23.17
CA LYS A 144 -15.32 -44.48 -24.24
C LYS A 144 -14.61 -44.13 -25.54
N VAL A 145 -13.57 -43.31 -25.49
CA VAL A 145 -12.75 -42.96 -26.67
C VAL A 145 -12.04 -44.19 -27.23
N GLN A 146 -11.51 -45.06 -26.38
CA GLN A 146 -10.87 -46.31 -26.83
C GLN A 146 -11.86 -47.23 -27.56
N VAL A 147 -13.07 -47.37 -27.03
CA VAL A 147 -14.13 -48.16 -27.67
C VAL A 147 -14.57 -47.54 -28.99
N GLU A 148 -14.72 -46.22 -29.07
CA GLU A 148 -15.08 -45.51 -30.30
C GLU A 148 -13.99 -45.68 -31.38
N LEU A 149 -12.72 -45.51 -31.03
CA LEU A 149 -11.59 -45.69 -31.96
C LEU A 149 -11.40 -47.16 -32.40
N LEU A 150 -11.60 -48.13 -31.50
CA LEU A 150 -11.54 -49.55 -31.85
C LEU A 150 -12.69 -49.95 -32.78
N ASN A 151 -13.89 -49.41 -32.56
CA ASN A 151 -15.04 -49.67 -33.42
C ASN A 151 -14.94 -49.00 -34.80
N GLU A 152 -14.25 -47.86 -34.92
CA GLU A 152 -13.93 -47.24 -36.21
C GLU A 152 -12.89 -48.05 -37.01
N SER A 153 -11.97 -48.75 -36.34
CA SER A 153 -10.97 -49.60 -37.00
C SER A 153 -11.53 -50.93 -37.56
N HIS A 154 -12.80 -51.25 -37.26
CA HIS A 154 -13.48 -52.48 -37.68
C HIS A 154 -14.65 -52.22 -38.66
N ARG A 155 -14.73 -51.01 -39.21
CA ARG A 155 -15.56 -50.65 -40.38
C ARG A 155 -14.67 -50.46 -41.61
#